data_AF-B4GPM1-F1
#
_entry.id   AF-B4GPM1-F1
#
_cell.length_a   1.000
_cell.length_b   1.000
_cell.length_c   1.000
_cell.angle_alpha   90.00
_cell.angle_beta   90.00
_cell.angle_gamma   90.00
#
_symmetry.space_group_name_H-M   'P 1'
#
loop_
_entity.id
_entity.type
_entity.pdbx_description
1 polymer ?
#
loop_
_entity_poly.entity_id
_entity_poly.type
_entity_poly.pdbx_seq_one_letter_code
_entity_poly.pdbx_strand_id
1 'polypeptide(L)'
;MLKYLILTLALCAAAYADEEWKPKTGDEIKNIRIECLKESPLSGDQISQLKQLIFPDEPDVRQYLLCSAQKLDIFCTHEGYHADRLAKQFKMDLTEEEALQIAQGCIDKNEEGSPADVWAFRGHKCLMASKIGDKVKAFVKAKHEAAKASA
;
A
#
# COMPACT_ATOMS: atom_id res chain seq x y z
N MET A 1 4.69 -47.30 -1.19
CA MET A 1 4.92 -46.19 -2.14
C MET A 1 3.82 -45.12 -2.06
N LEU A 2 2.52 -45.46 -2.17
CA LEU A 2 1.42 -44.47 -2.09
C LEU A 2 1.18 -43.89 -0.67
N LYS A 3 1.50 -44.66 0.38
CA LYS A 3 1.21 -44.30 1.78
C LYS A 3 2.09 -43.15 2.33
N TYR A 4 3.28 -42.96 1.75
CA TYR A 4 4.19 -41.86 2.09
C TYR A 4 3.97 -40.59 1.23
N LEU A 5 3.30 -40.73 0.07
CA LEU A 5 2.87 -39.60 -0.77
C LEU A 5 1.70 -38.82 -0.12
N ILE A 6 0.79 -39.52 0.56
CA ILE A 6 -0.35 -38.87 1.24
C ILE A 6 0.11 -38.11 2.49
N LEU A 7 1.10 -38.65 3.22
CA LEU A 7 1.67 -37.97 4.40
C LEU A 7 2.45 -36.70 4.03
N THR A 8 3.10 -36.68 2.86
CA THR A 8 3.83 -35.49 2.38
C THR A 8 2.90 -34.41 1.85
N LEU A 9 1.81 -34.76 1.15
CA LEU A 9 0.78 -33.78 0.75
C LEU A 9 0.09 -33.12 1.95
N ALA A 10 -0.18 -33.86 3.03
CA ALA A 10 -0.83 -33.34 4.22
C ALA A 10 0.05 -32.33 4.99
N LEU A 11 1.38 -32.52 5.01
CA LEU A 11 2.30 -31.53 5.60
C LEU A 11 2.44 -30.27 4.73
N CYS A 12 2.34 -30.39 3.41
CA CYS A 12 2.34 -29.22 2.53
C CYS A 12 1.08 -28.37 2.74
N ALA A 13 -0.10 -28.97 2.90
CA ALA A 13 -1.36 -28.22 3.04
C ALA A 13 -1.43 -27.33 4.30
N ALA A 14 -0.73 -27.68 5.38
CA ALA A 14 -0.69 -26.89 6.60
C ALA A 14 0.32 -25.72 6.55
N ALA A 15 1.27 -25.74 5.61
CA ALA A 15 2.26 -24.67 5.42
C ALA A 15 1.73 -23.52 4.54
N TYR A 16 0.65 -23.74 3.79
CA TYR A 16 -0.07 -22.73 3.02
C TYR A 16 -1.39 -22.37 3.69
N ALA A 17 -1.38 -22.19 5.01
CA ALA A 17 -2.34 -21.26 5.58
C ALA A 17 -1.76 -19.87 5.31
N ASP A 18 -2.03 -19.31 4.12
CA ASP A 18 -1.88 -17.86 3.91
C ASP A 18 -2.63 -17.21 5.07
N GLU A 19 -1.91 -16.60 6.01
CA GLU A 19 -2.55 -15.82 7.06
C GLU A 19 -3.48 -14.83 6.37
N GLU A 20 -4.77 -14.90 6.70
CA GLU A 20 -5.75 -13.98 6.12
C GLU A 20 -5.25 -12.56 6.33
N TRP A 21 -4.95 -11.86 5.23
CA TRP A 21 -4.40 -10.51 5.30
C TRP A 21 -5.36 -9.59 6.06
N LYS A 22 -4.81 -8.79 6.98
CA LYS A 22 -5.57 -7.83 7.79
C LYS A 22 -5.05 -6.42 7.58
N PRO A 23 -5.94 -5.40 7.60
CA PRO A 23 -5.55 -3.99 7.58
C PRO A 23 -4.57 -3.68 8.70
N LYS A 24 -3.51 -2.95 8.36
CA LYS A 24 -2.56 -2.44 9.33
C LYS A 24 -3.16 -1.25 10.08
N THR A 25 -2.87 -1.19 11.36
CA THR A 25 -3.20 -0.08 12.25
C THR A 25 -2.38 1.17 11.90
N GLY A 26 -2.76 2.32 12.46
CA GLY A 26 -2.02 3.56 12.26
C GLY A 26 -0.57 3.50 12.77
N ASP A 27 -0.31 2.78 13.86
CA ASP A 27 1.03 2.61 14.43
C ASP A 27 1.90 1.67 13.58
N GLU A 28 1.32 0.59 13.06
CA GLU A 28 2.01 -0.29 12.12
C GLU A 28 2.38 0.47 10.83
N ILE A 29 1.45 1.24 10.27
CA ILE A 29 1.72 2.10 9.09
C ILE A 29 2.85 3.09 9.40
N LYS A 30 2.84 3.70 10.59
CA LYS A 30 3.90 4.63 11.00
C LYS A 30 5.26 3.94 11.07
N ASN A 31 5.33 2.73 11.64
CA ASN A 31 6.57 1.95 11.73
C ASN A 31 7.08 1.54 10.34
N ILE A 32 6.19 1.08 9.46
CA ILE A 32 6.51 0.77 8.07
C ILE A 32 7.13 1.98 7.37
N ARG A 33 6.53 3.17 7.50
CA ARG A 33 7.08 4.40 6.91
C ARG A 33 8.46 4.75 7.47
N ILE A 34 8.68 4.56 8.77
CA ILE A 34 9.99 4.78 9.40
C ILE A 34 11.03 3.81 8.83
N GLU A 35 10.69 2.53 8.63
CA GLU A 35 11.58 1.56 8.01
C GLU A 35 11.90 1.94 6.56
N CYS A 36 10.88 2.29 5.77
CA CYS A 36 11.09 2.68 4.38
C CYS A 36 11.90 3.96 4.22
N LEU A 37 11.83 4.90 5.16
CA LEU A 37 12.70 6.08 5.18
C LEU A 37 14.16 5.74 5.53
N LYS A 38 14.43 4.60 6.20
CA LYS A 38 15.80 4.12 6.42
C LYS A 38 16.35 3.43 5.18
N GLU A 39 15.50 2.68 4.46
CA GLU A 39 15.88 1.98 3.23
C GLU A 39 16.01 2.94 2.03
N SER A 40 15.17 3.96 1.97
CA SER A 40 15.18 5.01 0.94
C SER A 40 15.07 6.38 1.60
N PRO A 41 16.20 6.93 2.09
CA PRO A 41 16.23 8.26 2.70
C PRO A 41 15.75 9.33 1.74
N LEU A 42 14.82 10.16 2.19
CA LEU A 42 14.30 11.29 1.44
C LEU A 42 14.94 12.60 1.89
N SER A 43 15.09 13.54 0.97
CA SER A 43 15.50 14.91 1.27
C SER A 43 14.45 15.64 2.13
N GLY A 44 14.88 16.73 2.79
CA GLY A 44 13.98 17.57 3.58
C GLY A 44 12.81 18.14 2.76
N ASP A 45 13.05 18.44 1.49
CA ASP A 45 12.04 18.97 0.56
C ASP A 45 11.02 17.89 0.19
N GLN A 46 11.48 16.70 -0.19
CA GLN A 46 10.60 15.54 -0.46
C GLN A 46 9.76 15.19 0.77
N ILE A 47 10.36 15.16 1.97
CA ILE A 47 9.61 14.92 3.22
C ILE A 47 8.54 15.99 3.44
N SER A 48 8.86 17.26 3.17
CA SER A 48 7.91 18.37 3.31
C SER A 48 6.74 18.25 2.34
N GLN A 49 7.00 17.84 1.09
CA GLN A 49 5.96 17.55 0.09
C GLN A 49 5.09 16.36 0.51
N LEU A 50 5.69 15.26 0.96
CA LEU A 50 4.95 14.07 1.40
C LEU A 50 4.02 14.36 2.59
N LYS A 51 4.44 15.22 3.53
CA LYS A 51 3.59 15.70 4.63
C LYS A 51 2.36 16.47 4.15
N GLN A 52 2.41 17.02 2.95
CA GLN A 52 1.30 17.71 2.27
C GLN A 52 0.56 16.79 1.28
N LEU A 53 0.87 15.49 1.28
CA LEU A 53 0.34 14.50 0.33
C LEU A 53 0.68 14.82 -1.13
N ILE A 54 1.81 15.45 -1.36
CA ILE A 54 2.41 15.68 -2.67
C ILE A 54 3.51 14.64 -2.85
N PHE A 55 3.40 13.80 -3.87
CA PHE A 55 4.32 12.71 -4.17
C PHE A 55 4.97 12.98 -5.52
N PRO A 56 6.15 13.63 -5.57
CA PRO A 56 6.83 13.90 -6.83
C PRO A 56 7.28 12.58 -7.49
N ASP A 57 7.34 12.57 -8.83
CA ASP A 57 7.76 11.42 -9.61
C ASP A 57 9.30 11.33 -9.67
N GLU A 58 9.90 11.10 -8.51
CA GLU A 58 11.34 11.05 -8.30
C GLU A 58 11.76 9.65 -7.82
N PRO A 59 12.94 9.14 -8.23
CA PRO A 59 13.36 7.77 -7.90
C PRO A 59 13.24 7.43 -6.40
N ASP A 60 13.75 8.29 -5.51
CA ASP A 60 13.74 8.01 -4.07
C ASP A 60 12.32 7.98 -3.50
N VAL A 61 11.42 8.84 -3.99
CA VAL A 61 10.01 8.85 -3.59
C VAL A 61 9.28 7.61 -4.10
N ARG A 62 9.55 7.18 -5.33
CA ARG A 62 8.98 5.93 -5.87
C ARG A 62 9.45 4.72 -5.09
N GLN A 63 10.74 4.65 -4.73
CA GLN A 63 11.29 3.58 -3.91
C GLN A 63 10.68 3.55 -2.50
N TYR A 64 10.53 4.72 -1.87
CA TYR A 64 9.84 4.83 -0.58
C TYR A 64 8.38 4.33 -0.65
N LEU A 65 7.66 4.68 -1.72
CA LEU A 65 6.28 4.23 -1.94
C LEU A 65 6.18 2.74 -2.25
N LEU A 66 7.10 2.19 -3.06
CA LEU A 66 7.21 0.76 -3.33
C LEU A 66 7.45 -0.01 -2.03
N CYS A 67 8.47 0.37 -1.26
CA CYS A 67 8.76 -0.23 0.04
C CYS A 67 7.52 -0.21 0.95
N SER A 68 6.83 0.92 1.03
CA SER A 68 5.64 1.06 1.86
C SER A 68 4.53 0.12 1.40
N ALA A 69 4.30 0.01 0.09
CA ALA A 69 3.28 -0.86 -0.48
C ALA A 69 3.60 -2.36 -0.28
N GLN A 70 4.88 -2.74 -0.37
CA GLN A 70 5.31 -4.11 -0.12
C GLN A 70 5.20 -4.50 1.34
N LYS A 71 5.62 -3.64 2.28
CA LYS A 71 5.53 -3.93 3.72
C LYS A 71 4.11 -3.88 4.27
N LEU A 72 3.21 -3.12 3.63
CA LEU A 72 1.77 -3.21 3.87
C LEU A 72 1.15 -4.49 3.30
N ASP A 73 1.91 -5.23 2.48
CA ASP A 73 1.48 -6.43 1.77
C ASP A 73 0.27 -6.13 0.86
N ILE A 74 0.24 -4.93 0.26
CA ILE A 74 -0.76 -4.51 -0.71
C ILE A 74 -0.21 -4.50 -2.14
N PHE A 75 1.10 -4.68 -2.30
CA PHE A 75 1.78 -4.75 -3.59
C PHE A 75 2.88 -5.81 -3.54
N CYS A 76 3.01 -6.61 -4.59
CA CYS A 76 4.17 -7.46 -4.81
C CYS A 76 4.69 -7.29 -6.24
N THR A 77 5.97 -7.59 -6.47
CA THR A 77 6.61 -7.35 -7.78
C THR A 77 6.16 -8.30 -8.88
N HIS A 78 5.47 -9.40 -8.53
CA HIS A 78 4.99 -10.39 -9.50
C HIS A 78 3.55 -10.12 -9.97
N GLU A 79 2.66 -9.63 -9.10
CA GLU A 79 1.23 -9.41 -9.42
C GLU A 79 0.82 -7.94 -9.37
N GLY A 80 1.66 -7.08 -8.80
CA GLY A 80 1.32 -5.67 -8.59
C GLY A 80 0.46 -5.49 -7.36
N TYR A 81 -0.48 -4.54 -7.44
CA TYR A 81 -1.36 -4.21 -6.33
C TYR A 81 -2.48 -5.26 -6.14
N HIS A 82 -2.71 -5.66 -4.89
CA HIS A 82 -3.85 -6.45 -4.47
C HIS A 82 -5.04 -5.53 -4.15
N ALA A 83 -6.01 -5.44 -5.06
CA ALA A 83 -7.12 -4.49 -4.97
C ALA A 83 -8.00 -4.67 -3.72
N ASP A 84 -8.22 -5.92 -3.28
CA ASP A 84 -8.97 -6.25 -2.07
C ASP A 84 -8.30 -5.71 -0.81
N ARG A 85 -6.96 -5.86 -0.72
CA ARG A 85 -6.16 -5.39 0.42
C ARG A 85 -6.09 -3.86 0.43
N LEU A 86 -5.95 -3.23 -0.74
CA LEU A 86 -6.05 -1.78 -0.90
C LEU A 86 -7.39 -1.24 -0.41
N ALA A 87 -8.49 -1.85 -0.84
CA ALA A 87 -9.84 -1.46 -0.46
C ALA A 87 -10.03 -1.56 1.05
N LYS A 88 -9.69 -2.70 1.64
CA LYS A 88 -9.78 -2.91 3.09
C LYS A 88 -8.89 -1.96 3.90
N GLN A 89 -7.68 -1.66 3.43
CA GLN A 89 -6.74 -0.76 4.11
C GLN A 89 -7.18 0.70 4.07
N PHE A 90 -7.70 1.16 2.93
CA PHE A 90 -7.89 2.59 2.64
C PHE A 90 -9.33 2.99 2.31
N LYS A 91 -10.33 2.13 2.55
CA LYS A 91 -11.75 2.50 2.34
C LYS A 91 -12.18 3.71 3.15
N MET A 92 -11.54 4.00 4.29
CA MET A 92 -11.95 5.08 5.19
C MET A 92 -13.44 4.93 5.57
N ASP A 93 -14.26 5.91 5.19
CA ASP A 93 -15.72 5.95 5.38
C ASP A 93 -16.51 5.45 4.15
N LEU A 94 -15.85 4.99 3.09
CA LEU A 94 -16.48 4.31 1.95
C LEU A 94 -16.91 2.89 2.34
N THR A 95 -17.84 2.32 1.56
CA THR A 95 -18.10 0.88 1.61
C THR A 95 -16.92 0.11 1.03
N GLU A 96 -16.77 -1.16 1.41
CA GLU A 96 -15.69 -1.99 0.88
C GLU A 96 -15.85 -2.22 -0.62
N GLU A 97 -17.08 -2.38 -1.10
CA GLU A 97 -17.38 -2.55 -2.52
C GLU A 97 -17.00 -1.33 -3.35
N GLU A 98 -17.33 -0.12 -2.87
CA GLU A 98 -16.96 1.13 -3.55
C GLU A 98 -15.44 1.29 -3.59
N ALA A 99 -14.76 1.05 -2.46
CA ALA A 99 -13.30 1.12 -2.39
C ALA A 99 -12.63 0.07 -3.30
N LEU A 100 -13.21 -1.13 -3.40
CA LEU A 100 -12.72 -2.19 -4.28
C LEU A 100 -12.85 -1.83 -5.76
N GLN A 101 -14.00 -1.27 -6.17
CA GLN A 101 -14.19 -0.81 -7.55
C GLN A 101 -13.17 0.28 -7.94
N ILE A 102 -12.92 1.22 -7.03
CA ILE A 102 -11.90 2.26 -7.23
C ILE A 102 -10.51 1.63 -7.35
N ALA A 103 -10.15 0.72 -6.45
CA ALA A 103 -8.85 0.05 -6.48
C ALA A 103 -8.66 -0.74 -7.78
N GLN A 104 -9.64 -1.54 -8.19
CA GLN A 104 -9.63 -2.29 -9.44
C GLN A 104 -9.46 -1.40 -10.67
N GLY A 105 -10.05 -0.20 -10.66
CA GLY A 105 -9.90 0.78 -11.73
C GLY A 105 -8.52 1.44 -11.82
N CYS A 106 -7.69 1.30 -10.78
CA CYS A 106 -6.35 1.91 -10.72
C CYS A 106 -5.20 0.92 -10.87
N ILE A 107 -5.45 -0.39 -10.79
CA ILE A 107 -4.41 -1.42 -10.92
C ILE A 107 -4.29 -1.88 -12.38
N ASP A 108 -3.07 -2.20 -12.79
CA ASP A 108 -2.75 -2.79 -14.09
C ASP A 108 -1.77 -3.95 -13.93
N LYS A 109 -1.58 -4.76 -14.98
CA LYS A 109 -0.71 -5.95 -14.99
C LYS A 109 0.74 -5.68 -15.40
N ASN A 110 1.10 -4.41 -15.62
CA ASN A 110 2.43 -3.99 -16.07
C ASN A 110 2.93 -4.68 -17.35
N GLU A 111 2.07 -4.77 -18.37
CA GLU A 111 2.40 -5.41 -19.66
C GLU A 111 3.59 -4.76 -20.38
N GLU A 112 3.85 -3.49 -20.08
CA GLU A 112 4.99 -2.69 -20.53
C GLU A 112 6.32 -3.06 -19.87
N GLY A 113 6.31 -3.87 -18.80
CA GLY A 113 7.53 -4.28 -18.10
C GLY A 113 8.25 -3.15 -17.38
N SER A 114 7.52 -2.12 -16.92
CA SER A 114 8.11 -1.01 -16.17
C SER A 114 8.77 -1.50 -14.87
N PRO A 115 9.83 -0.82 -14.40
CA PRO A 115 10.40 -1.08 -13.07
C PRO A 115 9.34 -1.06 -11.97
N ALA A 116 9.52 -1.88 -10.94
CA ALA A 116 8.51 -2.06 -9.89
C ALA A 116 8.14 -0.76 -9.16
N ASP A 117 9.09 0.15 -8.97
CA ASP A 117 8.86 1.45 -8.32
C ASP A 117 8.00 2.36 -9.20
N VAL A 118 8.20 2.34 -10.52
CA VAL A 118 7.37 3.04 -11.50
C VAL A 118 5.96 2.45 -11.55
N TRP A 119 5.83 1.12 -11.53
CA TRP A 119 4.52 0.44 -11.50
C TRP A 119 3.74 0.76 -10.23
N ALA A 120 4.36 0.63 -9.06
CA ALA A 120 3.76 0.99 -7.78
C ALA A 120 3.38 2.49 -7.75
N PHE A 121 4.25 3.37 -8.25
CA PHE A 121 3.97 4.80 -8.31
C PHE A 121 2.76 5.14 -9.18
N ARG A 122 2.61 4.48 -10.34
CA ARG A 122 1.47 4.67 -11.24
C ARG A 122 0.15 4.33 -10.56
N GLY A 123 0.07 3.16 -9.90
CA GLY A 123 -1.11 2.76 -9.13
C GLY A 123 -1.41 3.71 -7.96
N HIS A 124 -0.36 4.09 -7.20
CA HIS A 124 -0.48 5.06 -6.11
C HIS A 124 -1.03 6.41 -6.59
N LYS A 125 -0.50 6.94 -7.69
CA LYS A 125 -0.93 8.21 -8.29
C LYS A 125 -2.41 8.15 -8.71
N CYS A 126 -2.83 7.06 -9.34
CA CYS A 126 -4.24 6.86 -9.68
C CYS A 126 -5.14 6.85 -8.42
N LEU A 127 -4.77 6.06 -7.40
CA LEU A 127 -5.52 6.00 -6.14
C LEU A 127 -5.64 7.36 -5.45
N MET A 128 -4.55 8.13 -5.40
CA MET A 128 -4.54 9.48 -4.80
C MET A 128 -5.33 10.52 -5.60
N ALA A 129 -5.59 10.27 -6.88
CA ALA A 129 -6.48 11.06 -7.74
C ALA A 129 -7.96 10.62 -7.66
N SER A 130 -8.26 9.49 -7.01
CA SER A 130 -9.62 8.96 -6.85
C SER A 130 -10.31 9.47 -5.58
N LYS A 131 -11.56 9.02 -5.37
CA LYS A 131 -12.33 9.29 -4.14
C LYS A 131 -11.62 8.77 -2.89
N ILE A 132 -10.86 7.67 -2.96
CA ILE A 132 -10.03 7.20 -1.83
C ILE A 132 -9.00 8.28 -1.46
N GLY A 133 -8.29 8.83 -2.46
CA GLY A 133 -7.33 9.91 -2.28
C GLY A 133 -7.95 11.14 -1.63
N ASP A 134 -9.17 11.50 -2.01
CA ASP A 134 -9.89 12.64 -1.40
C ASP A 134 -10.23 12.39 0.07
N LYS A 135 -10.65 11.17 0.43
CA LYS A 135 -10.88 10.79 1.83
C LYS A 135 -9.59 10.82 2.66
N VAL A 136 -8.48 10.34 2.11
CA VAL A 136 -7.17 10.42 2.77
C VAL A 136 -6.75 11.87 3.00
N LYS A 137 -6.89 12.75 1.99
CA LYS A 137 -6.59 14.18 2.11
C LYS A 137 -7.45 14.85 3.17
N ALA A 138 -8.75 14.57 3.18
CA ALA A 138 -9.68 15.11 4.17
C ALA A 138 -9.31 14.67 5.60
N PHE A 139 -8.98 13.39 5.79
CA PHE A 139 -8.55 12.86 7.08
C PHE A 139 -7.26 13.51 7.59
N VAL A 140 -6.25 13.65 6.73
CA VAL A 140 -4.97 14.31 7.10
C VAL A 140 -5.20 15.78 7.45
N LYS A 141 -6.01 16.49 6.65
CA LYS A 141 -6.38 17.89 6.91
C LYS A 141 -7.07 18.03 8.27
N ALA A 142 -8.08 17.20 8.56
CA ALA A 142 -8.78 17.22 9.83
C ALA A 142 -7.86 16.95 11.02
N LYS A 143 -6.91 16.00 10.90
CA LYS A 143 -5.90 15.76 11.93
C LYS A 143 -4.97 16.95 12.15
N HIS A 144 -4.54 17.62 11.09
CA HIS A 144 -3.69 18.81 11.20
C HIS A 144 -4.42 19.98 11.88
N GLU A 145 -5.69 20.19 11.54
CA GLU A 145 -6.54 21.21 12.17
C GLU A 145 -6.76 20.91 13.66
N ALA A 146 -7.06 19.67 14.01
CA ALA A 146 -7.22 19.25 15.40
C ALA A 146 -5.94 19.46 16.22
N ALA A 147 -4.77 19.07 15.67
CA ALA A 147 -3.49 19.25 16.34
C ALA A 147 -3.14 20.74 16.58
N LYS A 148 -3.49 21.62 15.63
CA LYS A 148 -3.30 23.07 15.78
C LYS A 148 -4.24 23.67 16.83
N ALA A 149 -5.47 23.17 16.94
CA ALA A 149 -6.44 23.66 17.93
C ALA A 149 -6.09 23.23 19.37
N SER A 150 -5.28 22.18 19.53
CA SER A 150 -4.81 21.66 20.82
C SER A 150 -3.43 22.18 21.27
N ALA A 151 -2.76 22.99 20.43
CA ALA A 151 -1.43 23.53 20.68
C ALA A 151 -1.51 25.01 21.11
#